data_AF-X1FCT8-F1
#
_entry.id   AF-X1FCT8-F1
#
_cell.length_a   1.000
_cell.length_b   1.000
_cell.length_c   1.000
_cell.angle_alpha   90.00
_cell.angle_beta   90.00
_cell.angle_gamma   90.00
#
_symmetry.space_group_name_H-M   'P 1'
#
loop_
_entity.id
_entity.type
_entity.pdbx_description
1 polymer ?
#
loop_
_entity_poly.entity_id
_entity_poly.type
_entity_poly.pdbx_seq_one_letter_code
_entity_poly.pdbx_strand_id
1 'polypeptide(L)'
;FSTPKVHIRDFFARCELDENYEHAILKVKVKIYNFGKEDVKQSRVEISLLDDEQQLVESEILMSEAFTIKSNTEHLMELQANIESPRKWT
;
A
#
# COMPACT_ATOMS: atom_id res chain seq x y z
N PHE A 1 -17.37 -14.73 2.88
CA PHE A 1 -16.05 -14.48 2.28
C PHE A 1 -15.02 -15.35 3.01
N SER A 2 -13.88 -15.67 2.39
CA SER A 2 -12.76 -16.38 3.03
C SER A 2 -11.46 -15.65 2.68
N THR A 3 -10.53 -15.52 3.61
CA THR A 3 -9.22 -14.88 3.41
C THR A 3 -8.08 -15.87 3.67
N PRO A 4 -6.89 -15.65 3.07
CA PRO A 4 -5.70 -16.42 3.42
C PRO A 4 -5.29 -16.22 4.89
N LYS A 5 -4.48 -17.12 5.45
CA LYS A 5 -4.00 -17.00 6.84
C LYS A 5 -3.21 -15.72 7.11
N VAL A 6 -2.43 -15.26 6.13
CA VAL A 6 -1.75 -13.97 6.14
C VAL A 6 -2.45 -13.06 5.15
N HIS A 7 -3.03 -11.96 5.62
CA HIS A 7 -3.76 -11.03 4.76
C HIS A 7 -3.70 -9.60 5.31
N ILE A 8 -3.95 -8.64 4.41
CA ILE A 8 -4.16 -7.25 4.78
C ILE A 8 -5.46 -7.17 5.58
N ARG A 9 -5.35 -6.76 6.84
CA ARG A 9 -6.48 -6.58 7.75
C ARG A 9 -7.13 -5.20 7.56
N ASP A 10 -6.32 -4.21 7.24
CA ASP A 10 -6.73 -2.82 7.09
C ASP A 10 -5.66 -2.04 6.30
N PHE A 11 -6.07 -0.97 5.62
CA PHE A 11 -5.17 -0.02 4.99
C PHE A 11 -5.72 1.40 5.10
N PHE A 12 -4.81 2.38 5.12
CA PHE A 12 -5.17 3.79 5.11
C PHE A 12 -4.32 4.53 4.08
N ALA A 13 -4.97 4.95 3.01
CA ALA A 13 -4.37 5.77 1.96
C ALA A 13 -4.68 7.24 2.25
N ARG A 14 -3.65 8.08 2.21
CA ARG A 14 -3.77 9.54 2.34
C ARG A 14 -2.84 10.22 1.34
N CYS A 15 -3.27 11.38 0.88
CA CYS A 15 -2.54 12.19 -0.09
C CYS A 15 -2.21 13.53 0.56
N GLU A 16 -0.96 13.98 0.41
CA GLU A 16 -0.49 15.28 0.87
C GLU A 16 -0.04 16.08 -0.36
N LEU A 17 -0.76 17.16 -0.68
CA LEU A 17 -0.35 18.10 -1.73
C LEU A 17 0.79 18.98 -1.23
N ASP A 18 1.68 19.39 -2.13
CA ASP A 18 2.69 20.39 -1.84
C ASP A 18 2.08 21.79 -1.62
N GLU A 19 2.92 22.75 -1.21
CA GLU A 19 2.49 24.11 -0.88
C GLU A 19 1.80 24.84 -2.04
N ASN A 20 2.14 24.47 -3.28
CA ASN A 20 1.59 25.06 -4.50
C ASN A 20 0.39 24.27 -5.05
N TYR A 21 0.01 23.17 -4.43
CA TYR A 21 -1.02 22.23 -4.90
C TYR A 21 -0.73 21.66 -6.30
N GLU A 22 0.55 21.47 -6.63
CA GLU A 22 1.04 20.99 -7.93
C GLU A 22 1.38 19.51 -7.89
N HIS A 23 2.20 19.07 -6.94
CA HIS A 23 2.59 17.67 -6.75
C HIS A 23 1.98 17.10 -5.46
N ALA A 24 2.00 15.77 -5.34
CA ALA A 24 1.55 15.09 -4.14
C ALA A 24 2.49 13.99 -3.67
N ILE A 25 2.38 13.66 -2.39
CA ILE A 25 2.91 12.43 -1.81
C ILE A 25 1.73 11.54 -1.45
N LEU A 26 1.61 10.39 -2.11
CA LEU A 26 0.69 9.32 -1.71
C LEU A 26 1.35 8.51 -0.61
N LYS A 27 0.70 8.40 0.55
CA LYS A 27 1.13 7.56 1.67
C LYS A 27 0.11 6.47 1.93
N VAL A 28 0.56 5.23 1.99
CA VAL A 28 -0.29 4.07 2.27
C VAL A 28 0.24 3.33 3.47
N LYS A 29 -0.57 3.32 4.53
CA LYS A 29 -0.35 2.49 5.72
C LYS A 29 -1.05 1.16 5.53
N VAL A 30 -0.35 0.05 5.71
CA VAL A 30 -0.90 -1.30 5.56
C VAL A 30 -0.71 -2.08 6.84
N LYS A 31 -1.81 -2.65 7.36
CA LYS A 31 -1.81 -3.57 8.50
C LYS A 31 -2.03 -4.99 7.99
N ILE A 32 -1.08 -5.87 8.27
CA ILE A 32 -1.09 -7.27 7.84
C ILE A 32 -1.13 -8.14 9.08
N TYR A 33 -2.02 -9.12 9.12
CA TYR A 33 -2.08 -10.06 10.24
C TYR A 33 -1.81 -11.48 9.77
N ASN A 34 -1.06 -12.24 10.57
CA ASN A 34 -0.83 -13.67 10.35
C ASN A 34 -1.64 -14.49 11.36
N PHE A 35 -2.79 -15.03 10.93
CA PHE A 35 -3.62 -15.98 11.71
C PHE A 35 -3.13 -17.44 11.60
N GLY A 36 -1.97 -17.66 10.98
CA GLY A 36 -1.33 -18.97 10.87
C GLY A 36 -0.61 -19.39 12.14
N LYS A 37 -0.21 -20.66 12.17
CA LYS A 37 0.59 -21.26 13.25
C LYS A 37 2.10 -21.17 13.01
N GLU A 38 2.51 -20.68 11.84
CA GLU A 38 3.90 -20.62 11.40
C GLU A 38 4.27 -19.19 11.03
N ASP A 39 5.56 -18.87 11.20
CA ASP A 39 6.15 -17.63 10.75
C ASP A 39 6.27 -17.62 9.22
N VAL A 40 6.05 -16.46 8.60
CA VAL A 40 6.20 -16.27 7.15
C VAL A 40 7.35 -15.32 6.89
N LYS A 41 8.40 -15.81 6.25
CA LYS A 41 9.69 -15.09 6.13
C LYS A 41 9.88 -14.29 4.85
N GLN A 42 9.04 -14.49 3.85
CA GLN A 42 9.21 -13.87 2.54
C GLN A 42 7.85 -13.56 1.93
N SER A 43 7.28 -12.43 2.36
CA SER A 43 6.08 -11.87 1.76
C SER A 43 6.36 -10.45 1.30
N ARG A 44 5.49 -9.94 0.45
CA ARG A 44 5.60 -8.60 -0.12
C ARG A 44 4.22 -7.98 -0.24
N VAL A 45 4.14 -6.68 0.03
CA VAL A 45 3.00 -5.86 -0.38
C VAL A 45 3.42 -5.10 -1.63
N GLU A 46 2.58 -5.15 -2.66
CA GLU A 46 2.74 -4.39 -3.90
C GLU A 46 1.49 -3.51 -4.05
N ILE A 47 1.69 -2.24 -4.42
CA ILE A 47 0.63 -1.26 -4.60
C ILE A 47 0.75 -0.70 -6.02
N SER A 48 -0.34 -0.82 -6.77
CA SER A 48 -0.53 -0.21 -8.08
C SER A 48 -1.51 0.96 -7.94
N LEU A 49 -1.30 2.02 -8.72
CA LEU A 49 -2.21 3.16 -8.78
C LEU A 49 -2.77 3.25 -10.20
N LEU A 50 -4.09 3.39 -10.29
CA LEU A 50 -4.79 3.60 -11.56
C LEU A 50 -5.31 5.03 -11.62
N ASP A 51 -5.30 5.62 -12.81
CA ASP A 51 -6.01 6.87 -13.07
C ASP A 51 -7.53 6.65 -13.26
N ASP A 52 -8.25 7.73 -13.55
CA ASP A 52 -9.70 7.70 -13.77
C ASP A 52 -10.12 6.99 -15.07
N GLU A 53 -9.17 6.70 -15.95
CA GLU A 53 -9.33 5.92 -17.18
C GLU A 53 -8.89 4.45 -16.98
N GLN A 54 -8.64 4.04 -15.73
CA GLN A 54 -8.15 2.70 -15.34
C GLN A 54 -6.79 2.34 -15.96
N GLN A 55 -5.98 3.34 -16.31
CA GLN A 55 -4.60 3.13 -16.76
C GLN A 55 -3.64 3.16 -15.58
N LEU A 56 -2.57 2.38 -15.66
CA LEU A 56 -1.50 2.37 -14.65
C LEU A 56 -0.79 3.72 -14.63
N VAL A 57 -0.71 4.32 -13.45
CA VAL A 57 0.11 5.50 -13.19
C VAL A 57 1.56 5.06 -13.05
N GLU A 58 2.40 5.53 -13.97
CA GLU A 58 3.85 5.26 -14.10
C GLU A 58 4.22 3.80 -14.42
N SER A 59 3.84 2.84 -13.59
CA SER A 59 4.24 1.43 -13.73
C SER A 59 3.24 0.46 -13.10
N GLU A 60 3.42 -0.84 -13.35
CA GLU A 60 2.57 -1.89 -12.77
C GLU A 60 2.65 -1.92 -11.24
N ILE A 61 3.82 -1.67 -10.65
CA ILE A 61 4.04 -1.65 -9.20
C ILE A 61 4.63 -0.29 -8.84
N LEU A 62 3.80 0.60 -8.31
CA LEU A 62 4.21 1.92 -7.87
C LEU A 62 5.03 1.85 -6.57
N MET A 63 4.61 1.01 -5.63
CA MET A 63 5.30 0.80 -4.35
C MET A 63 5.37 -0.68 -4.00
N SER A 64 6.48 -1.10 -3.41
CA SER A 64 6.65 -2.47 -2.93
C SER A 64 7.54 -2.53 -1.70
N GLU A 65 7.14 -3.32 -0.71
CA GLU A 65 7.96 -3.59 0.47
C GLU A 65 7.89 -5.09 0.85
N ALA A 66 9.05 -5.69 1.05
CA ALA A 66 9.18 -7.07 1.51
C ALA A 66 9.16 -7.12 3.04
N PHE A 67 8.51 -8.13 3.60
CA PHE A 67 8.37 -8.29 5.04
C PHE A 67 8.40 -9.75 5.49
N THR A 68 8.68 -9.92 6.78
CA THR A 68 8.53 -11.17 7.53
C THR A 68 7.50 -10.92 8.63
N ILE A 69 6.62 -11.88 8.89
CA ILE A 69 5.60 -11.79 9.94
C ILE A 69 5.56 -13.08 10.75
N LYS A 70 5.60 -12.96 12.08
CA LYS A 70 5.51 -14.11 12.98
C LYS A 70 4.08 -14.62 13.05
N SER A 71 3.90 -15.90 13.41
CA SER A 71 2.58 -16.46 13.71
C SER A 71 1.83 -15.64 14.76
N ASN A 72 0.52 -15.45 14.57
CA ASN A 72 -0.38 -14.71 15.47
C ASN A 72 0.09 -13.29 15.82
N THR A 73 0.70 -12.59 14.86
CA THR A 73 1.14 -11.18 15.03
C THR A 73 0.60 -10.28 13.93
N GLU A 74 0.62 -8.97 14.20
CA GLU A 74 0.40 -7.92 13.22
C GLU A 74 1.72 -7.33 12.77
N HIS A 75 1.83 -7.03 11.48
CA HIS A 75 2.90 -6.26 10.87
C HIS A 75 2.31 -4.97 10.30
N LEU A 76 2.96 -3.85 10.60
CA LEU A 76 2.58 -2.52 10.13
C LEU A 76 3.70 -1.98 9.24
N MET A 77 3.34 -1.52 8.05
CA MET A 77 4.25 -0.85 7.13
C MET A 77 3.62 0.44 6.58
N GLU A 78 4.46 1.40 6.24
CA GLU A 78 4.07 2.65 5.60
C GLU A 78 4.90 2.82 4.32
N LEU A 79 4.22 2.81 3.16
CA LEU A 79 4.83 3.04 1.86
C LEU A 79 4.46 4.44 1.37
N GLN A 80 5.35 5.05 0.58
CA GLN A 80 5.06 6.33 -0.05
C GLN A 80 5.59 6.42 -1.48
N ALA A 81 4.88 7.16 -2.30
CA ALA A 81 5.26 7.51 -3.67
C ALA A 81 5.01 8.99 -3.92
N ASN A 82 5.91 9.61 -4.68
CA ASN A 82 5.67 10.95 -5.22
C ASN A 82 4.78 10.82 -6.45
N ILE A 83 3.78 11.67 -6.57
CA ILE A 83 2.86 11.73 -7.71
C ILE A 83 3.00 13.11 -8.33
N GLU A 84 3.48 13.18 -9.56
CA GLU A 84 3.63 14.44 -10.25
C GLU A 84 2.30 14.90 -10.86
N SER A 85 1.91 16.17 -10.64
CA SER A 85 0.73 16.78 -11.26
C SER A 85 -0.56 15.94 -11.20
N PRO A 86 -1.00 15.42 -10.02
CA PRO A 86 -2.18 14.58 -9.94
C PRO A 86 -3.46 15.33 -10.33
N ARG A 87 -4.41 14.62 -10.95
CA ARG A 87 -5.80 15.11 -11.09
C ARG A 87 -6.41 15.28 -9.70
N LYS A 88 -6.79 16.51 -9.35
CA LYS A 88 -7.35 16.87 -8.04
C LYS A 88 -8.86 16.54 -8.00
N TRP A 89 -9.31 15.94 -6.90
CA TRP A 89 -10.73 15.67 -6.65
C TRP A 89 -11.45 16.95 -6.21
N THR A 90 -12.64 17.20 -6.76
CA THR A 90 -13.49 18.37 -6.48
C THR A 90 -14.95 18.00 -6.44
#